data_AF-A0A661HJJ5-F1
#
_entry.id   AF-A0A661HJJ5-F1
#
_cell.length_a   1.000
_cell.length_b   1.000
_cell.length_c   1.000
_cell.angle_alpha   90.00
_cell.angle_beta   90.00
_cell.angle_gamma   90.00
#
_symmetry.space_group_name_H-M   'P 1'
#
loop_
_entity.id
_entity.type
_entity.pdbx_description
1 polymer ?
#
loop_
_entity_poly.entity_id
_entity_poly.type
_entity_poly.pdbx_seq_one_letter_code
_entity_poly.pdbx_strand_id
1 'polypeptide(L)'
;MKIHTTMNHSLVKGIFTFLLILGLLSSFAYAEESIMPSVNIVPKSGTWKPKMTAHNIKGCPPMMRGALEKEKFYSTSKKTNFSKPFHPNDIFDPKDINPEGNQNIKWTNPKLNFWKVTLLNNQEGMKVDMTWDLNLTSETTMDVTSHLSMHFPKEMAAMLGGSSECRVDSSGIIERIGD
;
A
#
# COMPACT_ATOMS: atom_id res chain seq x y z
N MET A 1 64.19 32.74 -23.46
CA MET A 1 65.08 31.58 -23.31
C MET A 1 64.58 30.47 -24.23
N LYS A 2 65.52 29.72 -24.84
CA LYS A 2 65.44 29.01 -26.12
C LYS A 2 64.28 28.03 -26.32
N ILE A 3 63.77 28.09 -27.55
CA ILE A 3 63.02 27.09 -28.32
C ILE A 3 63.99 26.00 -28.81
N HIS A 4 63.56 24.73 -28.84
CA HIS A 4 63.93 23.72 -29.86
C HIS A 4 62.94 22.53 -29.76
N THR A 5 62.09 22.27 -30.76
CA THR A 5 62.23 21.31 -31.92
C THR A 5 62.40 19.85 -31.45
N THR A 6 61.74 18.80 -31.95
CA THR A 6 61.39 18.50 -33.35
C THR A 6 60.41 17.31 -33.49
N MET A 7 59.64 17.40 -34.59
CA MET A 7 58.91 16.41 -35.39
C MET A 7 59.16 14.90 -35.18
N ASN A 8 58.12 14.10 -35.40
CA ASN A 8 58.22 13.11 -36.47
C ASN A 8 56.90 12.85 -37.21
N HIS A 9 57.03 12.83 -38.53
CA HIS A 9 56.06 12.50 -39.57
C HIS A 9 55.81 10.99 -39.63
N SER A 10 54.62 10.58 -40.08
CA SER A 10 54.32 9.51 -41.07
C SER A 10 52.95 8.89 -40.71
N LEU A 11 51.82 9.26 -41.33
CA LEU A 11 51.41 9.02 -42.73
C LEU A 11 51.44 7.53 -43.11
N VAL A 12 50.44 6.77 -42.67
CA VAL A 12 50.02 5.54 -43.37
C VAL A 12 48.51 5.57 -43.56
N LYS A 13 48.14 5.79 -44.83
CA LYS A 13 46.83 5.52 -45.40
C LYS A 13 46.47 4.04 -45.21
N GLY A 14 45.25 3.76 -44.81
CA GLY A 14 44.68 2.41 -44.76
C GLY A 14 43.17 2.44 -44.92
N ILE A 15 42.72 2.73 -46.13
CA ILE A 15 41.35 2.45 -46.58
C ILE A 15 41.30 0.95 -46.88
N PHE A 16 40.64 0.15 -46.04
CA PHE A 16 40.15 -1.20 -46.37
C PHE A 16 38.96 -1.47 -45.42
N THR A 17 37.72 -1.32 -45.90
CA THR A 17 36.89 -2.43 -46.43
C THR A 17 35.94 -2.99 -45.36
N PHE A 18 34.68 -2.55 -45.45
CA PHE A 18 33.48 -3.39 -45.52
C PHE A 18 33.50 -4.75 -44.77
N LEU A 19 32.76 -4.83 -43.66
CA LEU A 19 32.06 -6.03 -43.14
C LEU A 19 31.10 -5.57 -42.03
N LEU A 20 29.85 -5.20 -42.35
CA LEU A 20 28.68 -6.10 -42.24
C LEU A 20 28.67 -6.91 -40.94
N ILE A 21 28.29 -6.27 -39.82
CA ILE A 21 27.81 -7.00 -38.64
C ILE A 21 26.28 -6.98 -38.68
N LEU A 22 25.76 -8.12 -39.14
CA LEU A 22 24.36 -8.53 -39.06
C LEU A 22 23.87 -8.48 -37.60
N GLY A 23 22.70 -7.91 -37.41
CA GLY A 23 21.58 -8.61 -36.79
C GLY A 23 21.73 -9.04 -35.33
N LEU A 24 21.59 -8.08 -34.41
CA LEU A 24 20.93 -8.36 -33.13
C LEU A 24 19.54 -7.73 -33.20
N LEU A 25 18.59 -8.50 -33.73
CA LEU A 25 17.17 -8.28 -33.50
C LEU A 25 16.96 -8.43 -32.00
N SER A 26 16.96 -7.29 -31.30
CA SER A 26 16.45 -7.18 -29.95
C SER A 26 14.96 -7.54 -30.00
N SER A 27 14.66 -8.80 -29.70
CA SER A 27 13.31 -9.25 -29.40
C SER A 27 12.81 -8.49 -28.18
N PHE A 28 12.24 -7.32 -28.41
CA PHE A 28 11.34 -6.70 -27.45
C PHE A 28 10.13 -7.62 -27.37
N ALA A 29 10.20 -8.59 -26.44
CA ALA A 29 9.00 -9.22 -25.94
C ALA A 29 8.20 -8.10 -25.28
N TYR A 30 7.29 -7.51 -26.05
CA TYR A 30 6.20 -6.73 -25.49
C TYR A 30 5.45 -7.69 -24.60
N ALA A 31 5.64 -7.56 -23.28
CA ALA A 31 4.69 -8.11 -22.34
C ALA A 31 3.37 -7.37 -22.63
N GLU A 32 2.47 -8.04 -23.34
CA GLU A 32 1.07 -7.64 -23.36
C GLU A 32 0.59 -7.76 -21.91
N GLU A 33 0.64 -6.64 -21.19
CA GLU A 33 -0.22 -6.42 -20.04
C GLU A 33 -1.63 -6.58 -20.56
N SER A 34 -2.21 -7.76 -20.31
CA SER A 34 -3.59 -8.05 -20.66
C SER A 34 -4.46 -7.04 -19.92
N ILE A 35 -4.90 -6.03 -20.65
CA ILE A 35 -5.89 -5.07 -20.16
C ILE A 35 -7.20 -5.85 -20.08
N MET A 36 -7.38 -6.61 -18.99
CA MET A 36 -8.68 -7.18 -18.68
C MET A 36 -9.65 -6.01 -18.56
N PRO A 37 -10.81 -6.04 -19.25
CA PRO A 37 -11.81 -5.00 -19.11
C PRO A 37 -12.09 -4.85 -17.61
N SER A 38 -12.16 -3.59 -17.16
CA SER A 38 -12.36 -3.25 -15.76
C SER A 38 -13.78 -3.68 -15.35
N VAL A 39 -13.96 -4.94 -14.99
CA VAL A 39 -15.23 -5.51 -14.54
C VAL A 39 -15.49 -5.03 -13.12
N ASN A 40 -16.70 -4.53 -12.87
CA ASN A 40 -17.15 -4.23 -11.51
C ASN A 40 -17.28 -5.56 -10.74
N ILE A 41 -16.41 -5.78 -9.77
CA ILE A 41 -16.34 -7.02 -9.00
C ILE A 41 -17.42 -6.98 -7.93
N VAL A 42 -18.24 -8.03 -7.88
CA VAL A 42 -19.20 -8.26 -6.80
C VAL A 42 -18.76 -9.51 -6.03
N PRO A 43 -18.33 -9.38 -4.76
CA PRO A 43 -17.88 -10.52 -3.98
C PRO A 43 -18.98 -11.56 -3.76
N LYS A 44 -18.61 -12.84 -3.73
CA LYS A 44 -19.54 -13.94 -3.40
C LYS A 44 -19.85 -13.94 -1.91
N SER A 45 -21.13 -14.08 -1.57
CA SER A 45 -21.55 -14.38 -0.21
C SER A 45 -20.90 -15.68 0.30
N GLY A 46 -20.76 -15.80 1.61
CA GLY A 46 -20.18 -16.98 2.26
C GLY A 46 -19.40 -16.61 3.52
N THR A 47 -18.53 -17.51 3.96
CA THR A 47 -17.62 -17.30 5.08
C THR A 47 -16.31 -16.71 4.58
N TRP A 48 -15.94 -15.55 5.11
CA TRP A 48 -14.72 -14.82 4.75
C TRP A 48 -13.75 -14.82 5.91
N LYS A 49 -12.48 -15.09 5.62
CA LYS A 49 -11.40 -15.15 6.60
C LYS A 49 -10.35 -14.07 6.30
N PRO A 50 -10.13 -13.14 7.23
CA PRO A 50 -9.06 -12.18 7.16
C PRO A 50 -7.71 -12.82 7.55
N LYS A 51 -6.63 -12.37 6.90
CA LYS A 51 -5.25 -12.77 7.18
C LYS A 51 -4.33 -11.58 7.04
N MET A 52 -3.71 -11.17 8.14
CA MET A 52 -2.69 -10.13 8.15
C MET A 52 -1.39 -10.65 7.51
N THR A 53 -0.81 -9.86 6.61
CA THR A 53 0.41 -10.20 5.87
C THR A 53 1.59 -9.33 6.28
N ALA A 54 1.35 -8.08 6.70
CA ALA A 54 2.37 -7.21 7.26
C ALA A 54 1.79 -6.32 8.36
N HIS A 55 2.64 -6.01 9.34
CA HIS A 55 2.33 -5.10 10.43
C HIS A 55 3.64 -4.43 10.89
N ASN A 56 3.70 -3.11 10.81
CA ASN A 56 4.91 -2.34 11.07
C ASN A 56 4.58 -1.15 11.96
N ILE A 57 5.26 -1.06 13.11
CA ILE A 57 5.09 -0.01 14.11
C ILE A 57 6.38 0.80 14.18
N LYS A 58 6.30 2.12 14.00
CA LYS A 58 7.46 3.03 14.00
C LYS A 58 7.21 4.25 14.86
N GLY A 59 8.21 4.66 15.65
CA GLY A 59 8.17 5.89 16.46
C GLY A 59 7.23 5.84 17.67
N CYS A 60 6.41 4.81 17.80
CA CYS A 60 5.41 4.70 18.86
C CYS A 60 6.03 4.54 20.25
N PRO A 61 5.53 5.28 21.26
CA PRO A 61 5.99 5.16 22.63
C PRO A 61 5.97 3.71 23.14
N PRO A 62 6.95 3.29 23.96
CA PRO A 62 7.02 1.91 24.47
C PRO A 62 5.74 1.43 25.14
N MET A 63 5.06 2.31 25.89
CA MET A 63 3.82 1.96 26.60
C MET A 63 2.66 1.62 25.66
N MET A 64 2.63 2.18 24.44
CA MET A 64 1.58 1.91 23.45
C MET A 64 1.87 0.68 22.61
N ARG A 65 3.16 0.32 22.46
CA ARG A 65 3.59 -0.71 21.50
C ARG A 65 2.89 -2.04 21.72
N GLY A 66 2.76 -2.49 22.97
CA GLY A 66 2.08 -3.75 23.27
C GLY A 66 0.58 -3.75 23.00
N ALA A 67 -0.08 -2.58 22.98
CA ALA A 67 -1.47 -2.46 22.57
C ALA A 67 -1.58 -2.46 21.04
N LEU A 68 -0.71 -1.71 20.36
CA LEU A 68 -0.66 -1.63 18.90
C LEU A 68 -0.28 -2.97 18.25
N GLU A 69 0.62 -3.76 18.86
CA GLU A 69 0.97 -5.12 18.39
C GLU A 69 -0.20 -6.11 18.52
N LYS A 70 -1.13 -5.84 19.45
CA LYS A 70 -2.33 -6.64 19.65
C LYS A 70 -3.49 -6.19 18.78
N GLU A 71 -3.44 -4.97 18.23
CA GLU A 71 -4.34 -4.56 17.16
C GLU A 71 -4.04 -5.40 15.93
N LYS A 72 -4.82 -6.47 15.79
CA LYS A 72 -4.93 -7.20 14.56
C LYS A 72 -6.06 -6.55 13.77
N PHE A 73 -5.89 -6.45 12.46
CA PHE A 73 -7.06 -6.48 11.59
C PHE A 73 -7.94 -7.63 12.05
N TYR A 74 -9.24 -7.33 12.20
CA TYR A 74 -10.34 -8.28 12.26
C TYR A 74 -9.83 -9.71 12.02
N SER A 75 -9.69 -10.55 13.04
CA SER A 75 -8.97 -11.83 12.91
C SER A 75 -9.90 -13.04 12.80
N THR A 76 -11.20 -12.79 12.90
CA THR A 76 -12.22 -13.82 13.00
C THR A 76 -12.91 -14.00 11.66
N SER A 77 -13.15 -15.25 11.28
CA SER A 77 -13.94 -15.53 10.09
C SER A 77 -15.39 -15.03 10.27
N LYS A 78 -15.96 -14.42 9.24
CA LYS A 78 -17.32 -13.86 9.26
C LYS A 78 -18.14 -14.38 8.10
N LYS A 79 -19.35 -14.87 8.39
CA LYS A 79 -20.36 -15.13 7.36
C LYS A 79 -20.95 -13.80 6.90
N THR A 80 -20.84 -13.53 5.60
CA THR A 80 -21.19 -12.24 4.99
C THR A 80 -22.07 -12.47 3.77
N ASN A 81 -23.14 -11.70 3.67
CA ASN A 81 -23.96 -11.58 2.47
C ASN A 81 -23.72 -10.20 1.88
N PHE A 82 -23.29 -10.14 0.62
CA PHE A 82 -22.98 -8.86 -0.02
C PHE A 82 -24.20 -8.25 -0.70
N SER A 83 -24.34 -6.95 -0.51
CA SER A 83 -25.28 -6.11 -1.22
C SER A 83 -24.91 -5.99 -2.70
N LYS A 84 -25.90 -5.61 -3.51
CA LYS A 84 -25.73 -5.32 -4.94
C LYS A 84 -26.36 -3.95 -5.21
N PRO A 85 -25.57 -2.90 -5.48
CA PRO A 85 -24.10 -2.89 -5.60
C PRO A 85 -23.39 -3.15 -4.26
N PHE A 86 -22.17 -3.70 -4.32
CA PHE A 86 -21.33 -3.97 -3.15
C PHE A 86 -21.04 -2.69 -2.34
N HIS A 87 -21.02 -2.81 -1.01
CA HIS A 87 -20.57 -1.76 -0.10
C HIS A 87 -19.64 -2.32 1.00
N PRO A 88 -18.53 -1.64 1.36
CA PRO A 88 -17.57 -2.14 2.36
C PRO A 88 -18.17 -2.46 3.74
N ASN A 89 -19.23 -1.76 4.14
CA ASN A 89 -19.94 -2.03 5.41
C ASN A 89 -20.59 -3.43 5.47
N ASP A 90 -20.70 -4.16 4.36
CA ASP A 90 -21.16 -5.55 4.38
C ASP A 90 -20.17 -6.45 5.13
N ILE A 91 -18.87 -6.18 4.99
CA ILE A 91 -17.81 -6.97 5.61
C ILE A 91 -17.21 -6.31 6.86
N PHE A 92 -17.04 -4.99 6.86
CA PHE A 92 -16.54 -4.24 8.00
C PHE A 92 -17.67 -3.75 8.90
N ASP A 93 -17.58 -4.02 10.21
CA ASP A 93 -18.41 -3.29 11.17
C ASP A 93 -17.80 -1.88 11.33
N PRO A 94 -18.59 -0.80 11.23
CA PRO A 94 -18.11 0.54 11.56
C PRO A 94 -17.36 0.63 12.89
N LYS A 95 -17.75 -0.16 13.91
CA LYS A 95 -17.08 -0.19 15.20
C LYS A 95 -15.67 -0.77 15.16
N ASP A 96 -15.36 -1.62 14.18
CA ASP A 96 -14.01 -2.17 14.00
C ASP A 96 -13.03 -1.11 13.48
N ILE A 97 -13.54 -0.08 12.80
CA ILE A 97 -12.73 1.01 12.23
C ILE A 97 -12.79 2.25 13.13
N ASN A 98 -13.92 2.52 13.79
CA ASN A 98 -14.08 3.61 14.74
C ASN A 98 -14.76 3.13 16.03
N PRO A 99 -14.01 2.52 16.95
CA PRO A 99 -14.58 1.91 18.15
C PRO A 99 -15.27 2.92 19.07
N GLU A 100 -14.84 4.19 19.05
CA GLU A 100 -15.48 5.23 19.85
C GLU A 100 -16.82 5.71 19.27
N GLY A 101 -17.14 5.38 18.01
CA GLY A 101 -18.41 5.76 17.37
C GLY A 101 -18.62 7.26 17.15
N ASN A 102 -17.61 8.09 17.47
CA ASN A 102 -17.70 9.55 17.45
C ASN A 102 -17.71 10.16 16.04
N GLN A 103 -17.43 9.36 15.00
CA GLN A 103 -17.34 9.79 13.62
C GLN A 103 -18.06 8.81 12.70
N ASN A 104 -18.86 9.35 11.78
CA ASN A 104 -19.50 8.57 10.73
C ASN A 104 -18.43 8.08 9.74
N ILE A 105 -18.28 6.76 9.63
CA ILE A 105 -17.42 6.13 8.63
C ILE A 105 -18.05 6.34 7.26
N LYS A 106 -17.39 7.16 6.44
CA LYS A 106 -17.81 7.47 5.07
C LYS A 106 -16.80 6.89 4.09
N TRP A 107 -17.16 5.75 3.52
CA TRP A 107 -16.41 5.16 2.43
C TRP A 107 -16.54 6.01 1.16
N THR A 108 -15.44 6.15 0.45
CA THR A 108 -15.35 6.77 -0.87
C THR A 108 -14.88 5.72 -1.87
N ASN A 109 -15.28 5.83 -3.13
CA ASN A 109 -14.90 4.93 -4.20
C ASN A 109 -14.11 5.73 -5.26
N PRO A 110 -12.80 5.97 -5.03
CA PRO A 110 -12.01 6.84 -5.90
C PRO A 110 -11.63 6.19 -7.23
N LYS A 111 -11.72 4.85 -7.36
CA LYS A 111 -11.49 4.10 -8.58
C LYS A 111 -12.25 2.77 -8.52
N LEU A 112 -12.53 2.16 -9.68
CA LEU A 112 -13.25 0.90 -9.76
C LEU A 112 -12.67 -0.16 -8.82
N ASN A 113 -13.55 -0.90 -8.14
CA ASN A 113 -13.22 -1.98 -7.19
C ASN A 113 -12.41 -1.55 -5.97
N PHE A 114 -12.25 -0.25 -5.74
CA PHE A 114 -11.44 0.27 -4.64
C PHE A 114 -12.25 1.22 -3.79
N TRP A 115 -12.11 1.05 -2.48
CA TRP A 115 -12.76 1.87 -1.47
C TRP A 115 -11.73 2.42 -0.51
N LYS A 116 -11.95 3.66 -0.08
CA LYS A 116 -11.11 4.35 0.87
C LYS A 116 -11.96 5.03 1.92
N VAL A 117 -11.58 4.90 3.18
CA VAL A 117 -12.07 5.76 4.26
C VAL A 117 -10.90 6.40 4.98
N THR A 118 -11.06 7.67 5.33
CA THR A 118 -10.11 8.43 6.13
C THR A 118 -10.85 8.98 7.34
N LEU A 119 -10.30 8.72 8.53
CA LEU A 119 -10.76 9.24 9.81
C LEU A 119 -9.69 10.20 10.34
N LEU A 120 -10.14 11.35 10.82
CA LEU A 120 -9.28 12.41 11.35
C LEU A 120 -9.83 12.78 12.72
N ASN A 121 -9.08 12.50 13.78
CA ASN A 121 -9.48 12.78 15.14
C ASN A 121 -8.44 13.67 15.82
N ASN A 122 -8.89 14.64 16.60
CA ASN A 122 -8.04 15.45 17.45
C ASN A 122 -8.50 15.25 18.89
N GLN A 123 -7.71 14.56 19.69
CA GLN A 123 -8.01 14.28 21.10
C GLN A 123 -6.91 14.86 21.97
N GLU A 124 -7.27 15.74 22.90
CA GLU A 124 -6.35 16.25 23.93
C GLU A 124 -5.03 16.82 23.37
N GLY A 125 -5.08 17.43 22.18
CA GLY A 125 -3.91 17.98 21.47
C GLY A 125 -3.11 16.97 20.65
N MET A 126 -3.43 15.68 20.72
CA MET A 126 -2.94 14.65 19.80
C MET A 126 -3.78 14.65 18.52
N LYS A 127 -3.11 14.62 17.36
CA LYS A 127 -3.75 14.41 16.06
C LYS A 127 -3.61 12.95 15.66
N VAL A 128 -4.73 12.32 15.33
CA VAL A 128 -4.82 10.94 14.86
C VAL A 128 -5.41 10.94 13.46
N ASP A 129 -4.62 10.49 12.49
CA ASP A 129 -5.05 10.29 11.11
C ASP A 129 -5.05 8.79 10.83
N MET A 130 -6.18 8.24 10.40
CA MET A 130 -6.29 6.84 10.01
C MET A 130 -6.89 6.71 8.62
N THR A 131 -6.25 5.94 7.75
CA THR A 131 -6.78 5.60 6.43
C THR A 131 -6.90 4.11 6.28
N TRP A 132 -8.00 3.65 5.68
CA TRP A 132 -8.22 2.26 5.31
C TRP A 132 -8.53 2.19 3.83
N ASP A 133 -7.82 1.33 3.13
CA ASP A 133 -8.03 1.05 1.72
C ASP A 133 -8.46 -0.41 1.56
N LEU A 134 -9.52 -0.62 0.78
CA LEU A 134 -10.05 -1.93 0.41
C LEU A 134 -10.03 -2.04 -1.11
N ASN A 135 -9.39 -3.09 -1.63
CA ASN A 135 -9.35 -3.38 -3.06
C ASN A 135 -9.97 -4.75 -3.32
N LEU A 136 -11.03 -4.81 -4.12
CA LEU A 136 -11.60 -6.08 -4.58
C LEU A 136 -10.73 -6.61 -5.72
N THR A 137 -10.01 -7.71 -5.48
CA THR A 137 -9.12 -8.32 -6.47
C THR A 137 -9.80 -9.44 -7.24
N SER A 138 -10.77 -10.12 -6.63
CA SER A 138 -11.63 -11.10 -7.28
C SER A 138 -12.97 -11.22 -6.55
N GLU A 139 -13.87 -12.07 -7.05
CA GLU A 139 -15.12 -12.39 -6.33
C GLU A 139 -14.90 -13.11 -4.99
N THR A 140 -13.68 -13.59 -4.71
CA THR A 140 -13.33 -14.40 -3.53
C THR A 140 -12.16 -13.86 -2.72
N THR A 141 -11.58 -12.73 -3.13
CA THR A 141 -10.39 -12.15 -2.50
C THR A 141 -10.48 -10.63 -2.49
N MET A 142 -10.05 -10.04 -1.37
CA MET A 142 -9.91 -8.59 -1.19
C MET A 142 -8.57 -8.30 -0.54
N ASP A 143 -7.91 -7.22 -0.94
CA ASP A 143 -6.74 -6.69 -0.24
C ASP A 143 -7.18 -5.54 0.66
N VAL A 144 -6.59 -5.49 1.86
CA VAL A 144 -6.85 -4.44 2.84
C VAL A 144 -5.54 -3.86 3.31
N THR A 145 -5.47 -2.54 3.36
CA THR A 145 -4.38 -1.83 4.03
C THR A 145 -4.94 -0.80 4.99
N SER A 146 -4.22 -0.56 6.09
CA SER A 146 -4.50 0.55 6.99
C SER A 146 -3.21 1.27 7.34
N HIS A 147 -3.36 2.58 7.49
CA HIS A 147 -2.31 3.51 7.87
C HIS A 147 -2.83 4.35 9.02
N LEU A 148 -2.23 4.19 10.18
CA LEU A 148 -2.49 5.01 11.36
C LEU A 148 -1.27 5.91 11.60
N SER A 149 -1.52 7.21 11.76
CA SER A 149 -0.52 8.20 12.15
C SER A 149 -1.03 8.96 13.36
N MET A 150 -0.24 9.00 14.42
CA MET A 150 -0.51 9.76 15.62
C MET A 150 0.61 10.77 15.82
N HIS A 151 0.24 12.04 15.97
CA HIS A 151 1.13 13.14 16.26
C HIS A 151 0.90 13.60 17.69
N PHE A 152 1.91 13.41 18.53
CA PHE A 152 1.90 13.83 19.93
C PHE A 152 2.50 15.23 20.05
N PRO A 153 1.92 16.08 20.93
CA PRO A 153 2.61 17.27 21.41
C PRO A 153 3.99 16.92 21.98
N LYS A 154 4.94 17.84 21.88
CA LYS A 154 6.34 17.61 22.27
C LYS A 154 6.46 17.18 23.74
N GLU A 155 5.68 17.82 24.60
CA GLU A 155 5.65 17.57 26.04
C GLU A 155 5.17 16.14 26.31
N MET A 156 4.11 15.71 25.61
CA MET A 156 3.57 14.36 25.70
C MET A 156 4.56 13.32 25.17
N ALA A 157 5.17 13.56 24.01
CA ALA A 157 6.18 12.67 23.44
C ALA A 157 7.36 12.44 24.40
N ALA A 158 7.83 13.52 25.05
CA ALA A 158 8.90 13.45 26.05
C ALA A 158 8.49 12.64 27.29
N MET A 159 7.26 12.82 27.78
CA MET A 159 6.72 12.04 28.90
C MET A 159 6.58 10.56 28.57
N LEU A 160 6.15 10.23 27.35
CA LEU A 160 5.90 8.86 26.93
C LEU A 160 7.19 8.12 26.49
N GLY A 161 8.33 8.81 26.43
CA GLY A 161 9.63 8.22 26.05
C GLY A 161 9.67 7.77 24.59
N GLY A 162 8.99 8.50 23.70
CA GLY A 162 8.82 8.14 22.29
C GLY A 162 9.12 9.29 21.31
N SER A 163 8.78 9.05 20.04
CA SER A 163 8.78 10.10 19.01
C SER A 163 7.52 10.95 19.13
N SER A 164 7.57 12.20 18.63
CA SER A 164 6.38 13.02 18.42
C SER A 164 5.46 12.44 17.33
N GLU A 165 5.93 11.45 16.59
CA GLU A 165 5.15 10.77 15.57
C GLU A 165 5.20 9.25 15.77
N CYS A 166 4.03 8.63 15.86
CA CYS A 166 3.81 7.20 15.82
C CYS A 166 3.11 6.83 14.52
N ARG A 167 3.64 5.84 13.81
CA ARG A 167 3.04 5.28 12.60
C ARG A 167 2.82 3.79 12.76
N VAL A 168 1.65 3.33 12.36
CA VAL A 168 1.33 1.91 12.25
C VAL A 168 0.82 1.66 10.83
N ASP A 169 1.57 0.85 10.10
CA ASP A 169 1.23 0.41 8.75
C ASP A 169 0.91 -1.07 8.78
N SER A 170 -0.19 -1.43 8.12
CA SER A 170 -0.79 -2.73 8.32
C SER A 170 -1.40 -3.18 6.99
N SER A 171 -1.16 -4.42 6.58
CA SER A 171 -1.76 -4.99 5.37
C SER A 171 -2.24 -6.41 5.57
N GLY A 172 -3.25 -6.82 4.79
CA GLY A 172 -3.79 -8.16 4.82
C GLY A 172 -4.62 -8.49 3.60
N ILE A 173 -5.06 -9.74 3.57
CA ILE A 173 -6.00 -10.28 2.58
C ILE A 173 -7.26 -10.77 3.31
N ILE A 174 -8.41 -10.64 2.66
CA ILE A 174 -9.66 -11.27 3.10
C ILE A 174 -10.06 -12.26 2.02
N GLU A 175 -10.14 -13.54 2.37
CA GLU A 175 -10.41 -14.63 1.44
C GLU A 175 -11.70 -15.37 1.79
N ARG A 176 -12.50 -15.73 0.79
CA ARG A 176 -13.67 -16.60 0.98
C ARG A 176 -13.21 -18.04 1.19
N ILE A 177 -13.62 -18.65 2.29
CA ILE A 177 -13.24 -20.02 2.68
C ILE A 177 -14.38 -21.05 2.53
N GLY A 178 -15.58 -20.62 2.14
CA GLY A 178 -16.74 -21.51 1.97
C GLY A 178 -18.07 -20.75 2.06
N ASP A 179 -19.17 -21.49 2.09
CA ASP A 179 -20.54 -20.99 2.35
C ASP A 179 -20.92 -21.02 3.83
#